data_AF-A0A8J9WSX0-F1
#
_entry.id   AF-A0A8J9WSX0-F1
#
_cell.length_a   1.000
_cell.length_b   1.000
_cell.length_c   1.000
_cell.angle_alpha   90.00
_cell.angle_beta   90.00
_cell.angle_gamma   90.00
#
_symmetry.space_group_name_H-M   'P 1'
#
loop_
_entity.id
_entity.type
_entity.pdbx_description
1 polymer ?
#
loop_
_entity_poly.entity_id
_entity_poly.type
_entity_poly.pdbx_seq_one_letter_code
_entity_poly.pdbx_strand_id
1 'polypeptide(L)'
;MQKDKNYEQGAEFKHRNAAQTNFGQYFPVIMLLLGLLEANAVLSERYLLIVATAITALRIMHTLQLAFPKQLPIGFRMLGFMGTVAFFLVCSILCILVGLQEFGVIDRNLLGNNRSWLGFADDKYAQASDNLKSGWNTIKDKAQDL
;
A
#
# COMPACT_ATOMS: atom_id res chain seq x y z
N MET A 1 -19.31 -40.99 -10.35
CA MET A 1 -19.54 -39.52 -10.42
C MET A 1 -18.59 -38.92 -11.45
N GLN A 2 -19.03 -38.83 -12.69
CA GLN A 2 -18.34 -38.04 -13.71
C GLN A 2 -18.53 -36.57 -13.31
N LYS A 3 -17.49 -35.91 -12.81
CA LYS A 3 -17.49 -34.44 -12.68
C LYS A 3 -17.66 -33.90 -14.09
N ASP A 4 -18.83 -33.33 -14.39
CA ASP A 4 -19.11 -32.66 -15.66
C ASP A 4 -17.96 -31.69 -15.97
N LYS A 5 -17.11 -32.02 -16.93
CA LYS A 5 -15.99 -31.16 -17.36
C LYS A 5 -16.45 -29.83 -17.99
N ASN A 6 -17.76 -29.58 -18.02
CA ASN A 6 -18.40 -28.40 -18.61
C ASN A 6 -18.63 -27.26 -17.60
N TYR A 7 -18.41 -27.44 -16.30
CA TYR A 7 -18.58 -26.32 -15.34
C TYR A 7 -17.57 -25.18 -15.58
N GLU A 8 -16.38 -25.51 -16.09
CA GLU A 8 -15.32 -24.54 -16.41
C GLU A 8 -15.61 -23.70 -17.66
N GLN A 9 -16.58 -24.13 -18.48
CA GLN A 9 -17.00 -23.42 -19.69
C GLN A 9 -18.24 -22.53 -19.44
N GLY A 10 -18.87 -22.64 -18.28
CA GLY A 10 -20.02 -21.82 -17.92
C GLY A 10 -19.67 -20.34 -17.82
N ALA A 11 -20.57 -19.46 -18.28
CA ALA A 11 -20.39 -18.01 -18.21
C ALA A 11 -20.09 -17.53 -16.77
N GLU A 12 -20.73 -18.14 -15.77
CA GLU A 12 -20.49 -17.82 -14.36
C GLU A 12 -19.08 -18.17 -13.89
N PHE A 13 -18.54 -19.31 -14.33
CA PHE A 13 -17.17 -19.70 -14.02
C PHE A 13 -16.19 -18.70 -14.62
N LYS A 14 -16.40 -18.27 -15.88
CA LYS A 14 -15.58 -17.25 -16.53
C LYS A 14 -15.56 -15.94 -15.76
N HIS A 15 -16.71 -15.49 -15.24
CA HIS A 15 -16.82 -14.28 -14.43
C HIS A 15 -16.09 -14.38 -13.09
N ARG A 16 -16.28 -15.48 -12.37
CA ARG A 16 -15.61 -15.72 -11.07
C ARG A 16 -14.10 -15.88 -11.25
N ASN A 17 -13.67 -16.62 -12.27
CA ASN A 17 -12.26 -16.78 -12.57
C ASN A 17 -11.60 -15.45 -12.97
N ALA A 18 -12.29 -14.63 -13.78
CA ALA A 18 -11.81 -13.28 -14.12
C ALA A 18 -11.68 -12.40 -12.87
N ALA A 19 -12.65 -12.46 -11.95
CA ALA A 19 -12.61 -11.74 -10.68
C ALA A 19 -11.41 -12.19 -9.82
N GLN A 20 -11.22 -13.50 -9.65
CA GLN A 20 -10.10 -14.06 -8.89
C GLN A 20 -8.74 -13.73 -9.50
N THR A 21 -8.61 -13.88 -10.82
CA THR A 21 -7.37 -13.55 -11.54
C THR A 21 -7.04 -12.07 -11.39
N ASN A 22 -8.04 -11.19 -11.53
CA ASN A 22 -7.85 -9.76 -11.34
C ASN A 22 -7.41 -9.46 -9.90
N PHE A 23 -8.09 -10.02 -8.89
CA PHE A 23 -7.71 -9.80 -7.49
C PHE A 23 -6.28 -10.31 -7.21
N GLY A 24 -5.96 -11.53 -7.63
CA GLY A 24 -4.67 -12.17 -7.41
C GLY A 24 -3.49 -11.49 -8.11
N GLN A 25 -3.72 -10.82 -9.24
CA GLN A 25 -2.67 -10.06 -9.94
C GLN A 25 -2.35 -8.74 -9.24
N TYR A 26 -3.36 -7.99 -8.83
CA TYR A 26 -3.16 -6.61 -8.36
C TYR A 26 -2.99 -6.50 -6.85
N PHE A 27 -3.61 -7.37 -6.05
CA PHE A 27 -3.56 -7.27 -4.59
C PHE A 27 -2.14 -7.40 -4.01
N PRO A 28 -1.28 -8.33 -4.48
CA PRO A 28 0.11 -8.40 -4.03
C PRO A 28 0.91 -7.12 -4.33
N VAL A 29 0.68 -6.51 -5.50
CA VAL A 29 1.33 -5.25 -5.89
C VAL A 29 0.88 -4.10 -5.00
N ILE A 30 -0.42 -4.04 -4.65
CA ILE A 30 -0.96 -3.04 -3.72
C ILE A 30 -0.28 -3.18 -2.35
N MET A 31 -0.18 -4.40 -1.82
CA MET A 31 0.47 -4.66 -0.53
C MET A 31 1.96 -4.29 -0.56
N LEU A 32 2.65 -4.60 -1.66
CA LEU A 32 4.06 -4.23 -1.84
C LEU A 32 4.24 -2.70 -1.81
N LEU A 33 3.42 -1.96 -2.55
CA LEU A 33 3.51 -0.50 -2.59
C LEU A 33 3.20 0.12 -1.22
N LEU A 34 2.15 -0.34 -0.53
CA LEU A 34 1.83 0.13 0.82
C LEU A 34 2.96 -0.18 1.80
N GLY A 35 3.50 -1.41 1.77
CA GLY A 35 4.60 -1.81 2.64
C GLY A 35 5.88 -1.02 2.38
N LEU A 36 6.18 -0.66 1.13
CA LEU A 36 7.32 0.23 0.82
C LEU A 36 7.12 1.64 1.37
N LEU A 37 5.91 2.20 1.25
CA LEU A 37 5.60 3.53 1.81
C LEU A 37 5.65 3.52 3.33
N GLU A 38 5.21 2.44 3.97
CA GLU A 38 5.28 2.22 5.41
C GLU A 38 6.73 2.11 5.90
N ALA A 39 7.53 1.24 5.25
CA ALA A 39 8.92 0.98 5.62
C ALA A 39 9.79 2.24 5.53
N ASN A 40 9.46 3.14 4.59
CA ASN A 40 10.17 4.41 4.40
C ASN A 40 9.51 5.59 5.11
N ALA A 41 8.50 5.35 5.96
CA ALA A 41 7.77 6.37 6.71
C ALA A 41 7.27 7.56 5.86
N VAL A 42 6.92 7.30 4.60
CA VAL A 42 6.50 8.34 3.63
C VAL A 42 5.15 8.94 4.03
N LEU A 43 4.27 8.10 4.57
CA LEU A 43 2.95 8.47 5.06
C LEU A 43 2.84 8.14 6.55
N SER A 44 2.07 8.92 7.30
CA SER A 44 1.76 8.55 8.68
C SER A 44 0.88 7.30 8.71
N GLU A 45 0.98 6.52 9.79
CA GLU A 45 0.23 5.27 9.97
C GLU A 45 -1.28 5.45 9.76
N ARG A 46 -1.84 6.55 10.25
CA ARG A 46 -3.28 6.88 10.08
C ARG A 46 -3.64 7.06 8.60
N TYR A 47 -2.81 7.76 7.83
CA TYR A 47 -3.06 7.96 6.41
C TYR A 47 -2.87 6.67 5.62
N LEU A 48 -1.85 5.90 5.94
CA LEU A 48 -1.61 4.60 5.32
C LEU A 48 -2.82 3.68 5.55
N LEU A 49 -3.37 3.65 6.77
CA LEU A 49 -4.57 2.88 7.10
C LEU A 49 -5.80 3.33 6.30
N ILE A 50 -6.03 4.64 6.17
CA ILE A 50 -7.13 5.20 5.37
C ILE A 50 -6.97 4.77 3.90
N VAL A 51 -5.78 4.93 3.34
CA VAL A 51 -5.49 4.57 1.95
C VAL A 51 -5.65 3.06 1.74
N ALA A 52 -5.12 2.23 2.65
CA ALA A 52 -5.23 0.78 2.62
C ALA A 52 -6.69 0.30 2.69
N THR A 53 -7.49 0.93 3.55
CA THR A 53 -8.92 0.64 3.67
C THR A 53 -9.67 1.05 2.41
N ALA A 54 -9.40 2.25 1.90
CA ALA A 54 -10.04 2.76 0.68
C ALA A 54 -9.71 1.91 -0.55
N ILE A 55 -8.44 1.56 -0.77
CA ILE A 55 -8.07 0.70 -1.89
C ILE A 55 -8.67 -0.70 -1.73
N THR A 56 -8.70 -1.25 -0.52
CA THR A 56 -9.34 -2.57 -0.28
C THR A 56 -10.81 -2.54 -0.63
N ALA A 57 -11.56 -1.50 -0.22
CA ALA A 57 -12.96 -1.34 -0.58
C ALA A 57 -13.15 -1.23 -2.11
N LEU A 58 -12.32 -0.44 -2.80
CA LEU A 58 -12.34 -0.32 -4.26
C LEU A 58 -12.08 -1.66 -4.96
N ARG A 59 -11.12 -2.44 -4.47
CA ARG A 59 -10.79 -3.77 -5.00
C ARG A 59 -11.93 -4.76 -4.78
N ILE A 60 -12.54 -4.76 -3.61
CA ILE A 60 -13.69 -5.60 -3.30
C ILE A 60 -14.88 -5.23 -4.20
N MET A 61 -15.21 -3.94 -4.32
CA MET A 61 -16.29 -3.48 -5.20
C MET A 61 -16.07 -3.88 -6.66
N HIS A 62 -14.86 -3.69 -7.20
CA HIS A 62 -14.51 -4.10 -8.56
C HIS A 62 -14.65 -5.61 -8.76
N THR A 63 -14.10 -6.39 -7.83
CA THR A 63 -14.04 -7.85 -7.90
C THR A 63 -15.43 -8.47 -7.75
N LEU A 64 -16.25 -7.95 -6.84
CA LEU A 64 -17.63 -8.38 -6.67
C LEU A 64 -18.46 -8.11 -7.92
N GLN A 65 -18.31 -6.94 -8.56
CA GLN A 65 -19.01 -6.65 -9.81
C GLN A 65 -18.58 -7.61 -10.92
N LEU A 66 -17.29 -7.92 -11.03
CA LEU A 66 -16.79 -8.89 -12.01
C LEU A 66 -17.35 -10.30 -11.78
N ALA A 67 -17.46 -10.72 -10.52
CA ALA A 67 -17.98 -12.04 -10.16
C ALA A 67 -19.50 -12.15 -10.36
N PHE A 68 -20.24 -11.05 -10.13
CA PHE A 68 -21.71 -11.00 -10.18
C PHE A 68 -22.22 -9.83 -11.03
N PRO A 69 -21.91 -9.81 -12.34
CA PRO A 69 -22.16 -8.63 -13.19
C PRO A 69 -23.64 -8.30 -13.39
N LYS A 70 -24.54 -9.28 -13.19
CA LYS A 70 -26.00 -9.09 -13.29
C LYS A 70 -26.63 -8.53 -12.02
N GLN A 71 -25.96 -8.67 -10.87
CA GLN A 71 -26.51 -8.31 -9.56
C GLN A 71 -26.02 -6.95 -9.08
N LEU A 72 -24.89 -6.47 -9.62
CA LEU A 72 -24.22 -5.25 -9.15
C LEU A 72 -24.12 -4.19 -10.25
N PRO A 73 -24.25 -2.90 -9.91
CA PRO A 73 -24.16 -1.82 -10.88
C PRO A 73 -22.81 -1.79 -11.59
N ILE A 74 -22.82 -1.48 -12.89
CA ILE A 74 -21.58 -1.35 -13.70
C ILE A 74 -20.64 -0.27 -13.14
N GLY A 75 -21.20 0.75 -12.47
CA GLY A 75 -20.44 1.81 -11.82
C GLY A 75 -19.44 1.30 -10.77
N PHE A 76 -19.74 0.20 -10.07
CA PHE A 76 -18.83 -0.37 -9.07
C PHE A 76 -17.55 -0.90 -9.72
N ARG A 77 -17.67 -1.46 -10.93
CA ARG A 77 -16.52 -1.90 -11.72
C ARG A 77 -15.68 -0.71 -12.17
N MET A 78 -16.30 0.33 -12.69
CA MET A 78 -15.58 1.51 -13.21
C MET A 78 -14.89 2.27 -12.08
N LEU A 79 -15.59 2.56 -10.99
CA LEU A 79 -15.01 3.24 -9.83
C LEU A 79 -13.88 2.43 -9.20
N GLY A 80 -14.09 1.14 -8.99
CA GLY A 80 -13.06 0.26 -8.44
C GLY A 80 -11.83 0.15 -9.36
N PHE A 81 -12.02 0.12 -10.68
CA PHE A 81 -10.91 0.14 -11.65
C PHE A 81 -10.17 1.47 -11.65
N MET A 82 -10.87 2.59 -11.85
CA MET A 82 -10.26 3.93 -11.92
C MET A 82 -9.56 4.29 -10.61
N GLY A 83 -10.17 3.96 -9.47
CA GLY A 83 -9.56 4.16 -8.17
C GLY A 83 -8.29 3.32 -7.97
N THR A 84 -8.28 2.07 -8.47
CA THR A 84 -7.07 1.23 -8.44
C THR A 84 -5.96 1.80 -9.33
N VAL A 85 -6.30 2.32 -10.53
CA VAL A 85 -5.33 2.95 -11.43
C VAL A 85 -4.74 4.21 -10.80
N ALA A 86 -5.58 5.08 -10.23
CA ALA A 86 -5.13 6.28 -9.54
C ALA A 86 -4.21 5.94 -8.35
N PHE A 87 -4.58 4.92 -7.56
CA PHE A 87 -3.74 4.40 -6.49
C PHE A 87 -2.37 3.95 -7.01
N PHE A 88 -2.33 3.13 -8.07
CA PHE A 88 -1.06 2.67 -8.63
C PHE A 88 -0.20 3.82 -9.13
N LEU A 89 -0.76 4.81 -9.81
CA LEU A 89 -0.01 5.97 -10.28
C LEU A 89 0.61 6.73 -9.11
N VAL A 90 -0.20 7.10 -8.11
CA VAL A 90 0.26 7.90 -6.98
C VAL A 90 1.30 7.14 -6.15
N CYS A 91 1.00 5.91 -5.72
CA CYS A 91 1.90 5.14 -4.88
C CYS A 91 3.18 4.74 -5.62
N SER A 92 3.13 4.42 -6.91
CA SER A 92 4.35 4.13 -7.68
C SER A 92 5.24 5.36 -7.82
N ILE A 93 4.66 6.54 -8.09
CA ILE A 93 5.43 7.79 -8.13
C ILE A 93 6.10 8.05 -6.79
N LEU A 94 5.38 7.91 -5.68
CA LEU A 94 5.94 8.09 -4.34
C LEU A 94 7.08 7.11 -4.07
N CYS A 95 6.91 5.81 -4.37
CA CYS A 95 7.96 4.82 -4.19
C CYS A 95 9.19 5.08 -5.08
N ILE A 96 9.00 5.54 -6.32
CA ILE A 96 10.11 5.91 -7.21
C ILE A 96 10.87 7.10 -6.62
N LEU A 97 10.16 8.11 -6.13
CA LEU A 97 10.78 9.28 -5.51
C LEU A 97 11.60 8.88 -4.27
N VAL A 98 11.11 7.97 -3.43
CA VAL A 98 11.89 7.41 -2.30
C VAL A 98 13.18 6.79 -2.79
N GLY A 99 13.11 5.91 -3.80
CA GLY A 99 14.31 5.29 -4.38
C GLY A 99 15.30 6.31 -4.91
N LEU A 100 14.82 7.31 -5.67
CA LEU A 100 15.67 8.38 -6.21
C LEU A 100 16.33 9.24 -5.11
N GLN A 101 15.66 9.43 -3.96
CA GLN A 101 16.23 10.11 -2.81
C GLN A 101 17.34 9.29 -2.12
N GLU A 102 17.14 7.97 -1.95
CA GLU A 102 18.16 7.08 -1.40
C GLU A 102 19.43 7.09 -2.27
N PHE A 103 19.28 7.09 -3.60
CA PHE A 103 20.40 7.17 -4.54
C PHE A 103 20.99 8.58 -4.70
N GLY A 104 20.43 9.61 -4.05
CA GLY A 104 20.94 10.99 -4.11
C GLY A 104 20.76 11.67 -5.47
N VAL A 105 19.85 11.16 -6.30
CA VAL A 105 19.53 11.73 -7.62
C VAL A 105 18.67 12.99 -7.49
N ILE A 106 17.81 13.03 -6.46
CA ILE A 106 16.94 14.16 -6.16
C ILE A 106 17.11 14.62 -4.71
N ASP A 107 16.64 15.83 -4.39
CA ASP A 107 16.74 16.41 -3.05
C ASP A 107 16.14 15.47 -2.00
N ARG A 108 16.93 15.14 -0.97
CA ARG A 108 16.52 14.29 0.16
C ARG A 108 15.34 14.89 0.94
N ASN A 109 15.08 16.19 0.79
CA ASN A 109 13.97 16.88 1.43
C ASN A 109 12.69 16.94 0.57
N LEU A 110 12.70 16.42 -0.67
CA LEU A 110 11.61 16.56 -1.63
C LEU A 110 10.30 15.88 -1.19
N LEU A 111 10.38 14.68 -0.64
CA LEU A 111 9.27 14.01 0.05
C LEU A 111 9.14 14.40 1.53
N GLY A 112 9.95 15.37 1.98
CA GLY A 112 9.98 15.88 3.34
C GLY A 112 11.05 15.19 4.20
N ASN A 113 12.00 16.00 4.68
CA ASN A 113 12.83 15.67 5.85
C ASN A 113 12.21 16.28 7.13
N ASN A 114 10.92 16.64 7.06
CA ASN A 114 10.14 17.21 8.14
C ASN A 114 8.87 16.40 8.33
N ARG A 115 8.69 15.95 9.57
CA ARG A 115 7.52 15.31 10.21
C ARG A 115 6.17 16.05 10.03
N SER A 116 6.00 16.94 9.06
CA SER A 116 4.92 17.94 9.12
C SER A 116 4.28 18.34 7.80
N TRP A 117 4.51 17.67 6.66
CA TRP A 117 3.86 18.11 5.40
C TRP A 117 2.32 17.98 5.40
N LEU A 118 1.74 17.26 6.39
CA LEU A 118 0.31 17.35 6.72
C LEU A 118 0.03 17.65 8.21
N GLY A 119 1.04 17.76 9.08
CA GLY A 119 0.81 18.00 10.52
C GLY A 119 0.29 16.79 11.32
N PHE A 120 0.65 15.55 10.95
CA PHE A 120 0.11 14.33 11.58
C PHE A 120 1.16 13.24 11.90
N ALA A 121 2.41 13.60 12.21
CA ALA A 121 3.35 12.64 12.77
C ALA A 121 3.09 12.49 14.28
N ASP A 122 2.52 11.35 14.69
CA ASP A 122 2.46 10.98 16.11
C ASP A 122 3.90 10.84 16.65
N ASP A 123 4.23 11.62 17.67
CA ASP A 123 5.56 11.77 18.31
C ASP A 123 6.14 10.48 18.95
N LYS A 124 5.47 9.33 18.80
CA LYS A 124 5.84 8.09 19.50
C LYS A 124 7.09 7.42 18.94
N TYR A 125 7.32 7.48 17.62
CA TYR A 125 8.51 6.84 17.01
C TYR A 125 9.76 7.73 17.04
N ALA A 126 9.57 9.03 17.26
CA ALA A 126 10.63 10.00 17.49
C ALA A 126 11.39 9.71 18.78
N GLN A 127 10.65 9.57 19.89
CA GLN A 127 11.22 9.35 21.21
C GLN A 127 11.96 8.01 21.31
N ALA A 128 11.50 6.97 20.61
CA ALA A 128 12.17 5.67 20.62
C ALA A 128 13.57 5.72 19.97
N SER A 129 13.70 6.39 18.82
CA SER A 129 14.99 6.59 18.14
C SER A 129 15.94 7.46 18.98
N ASP A 130 15.44 8.54 19.57
CA ASP A 130 16.26 9.48 20.33
C ASP A 130 16.72 8.89 21.68
N ASN A 131 15.88 8.06 22.33
CA ASN A 131 16.25 7.32 23.53
C ASN A 131 17.31 6.23 23.26
N LEU A 132 17.24 5.56 22.11
CA LEU A 132 18.27 4.58 21.70
C LEU A 132 19.62 5.25 21.41
N LYS A 133 19.62 6.41 20.74
CA LYS A 133 20.84 7.19 20.49
C LYS A 133 21.45 7.74 21.78
N SER A 134 20.63 8.24 22.70
CA SER A 134 21.06 8.72 24.02
C SER A 134 21.68 7.60 24.87
N GLY A 135 21.04 6.42 24.89
CA GLY A 135 21.57 5.25 25.58
C GLY A 135 22.92 4.78 25.04
N TRP A 136 23.10 4.79 23.72
CA TRP A 136 24.35 4.38 23.08
C TRP A 136 25.52 5.33 23.39
N ASN A 137 25.25 6.65 23.40
CA ASN A 137 26.27 7.64 23.77
C ASN A 137 26.67 7.51 25.25
N THR A 138 25.71 7.25 26.14
CA THR A 138 25.98 7.06 27.58
C THR A 138 26.85 5.81 27.84
N ILE A 139 26.67 4.74 27.06
CA ILE A 139 27.48 3.52 27.16
C ILE A 139 28.88 3.77 26.60
N LYS A 140 28.98 4.50 25.49
CA LYS A 140 30.25 4.85 24.86
C LYS A 140 31.12 5.73 25.77
N ASP A 141 30.52 6.72 26.42
CA ASP A 141 31.24 7.62 27.32
C ASP A 141 31.75 6.86 28.57
N LYS A 142 30.95 5.95 29.13
CA LYS A 142 31.39 5.09 30.25
C LYS A 142 32.47 4.08 29.88
N ALA A 143 32.58 3.70 28.62
CA ALA A 143 33.61 2.78 28.14
C ALA A 143 34.96 3.47 27.86
N GLN A 144 34.99 4.80 27.80
CA GLN A 144 36.23 5.58 27.65
C GLN A 144 36.90 5.93 29.00
N ASP A 145 36.16 5.78 30.10
CA ASP A 145 36.63 6.03 31.47
C ASP A 145 37.20 4.75 32.17
N LEU A 146 37.35 3.63 31.44
CA LEU A 146 38.00 2.38 31.89
C LEU A 146 39.31 2.17 31.14
#